data_AF-A0A1X7TIB0-F1
#
_entry.id   AF-A0A1X7TIB0-F1
#
_cell.length_a   1.000
_cell.length_b   1.000
_cell.length_c   1.000
_cell.angle_alpha   90.00
_cell.angle_beta   90.00
_cell.angle_gamma   90.00
#
_symmetry.space_group_name_H-M   'P 1'
#
loop_
_entity.id
_entity.type
_entity.pdbx_description
1 polymer ?
#
loop_
_entity_poly.entity_id
_entity_poly.type
_entity_poly.pdbx_seq_one_letter_code
_entity_poly.pdbx_strand_id
1 'polypeptide(L)'
;PKLGSPTTELTVPKGSTNEPGDGNCLFNALSHAITGSYIQQNFIRSAIIRHMLTMENWLRSWLTPYNSVKEYIAGEGMDKNYTWAGDIEMLTMADLLNVYI
;
A
#
# COMPACT_ATOMS: atom_id res chain seq x y z
N PRO A 1 25.80 -9.75 -0.34
CA PRO A 1 24.53 -9.70 -1.11
C PRO A 1 23.77 -8.41 -0.79
N LYS A 2 23.61 -7.52 -1.78
CA LYS A 2 22.66 -6.40 -1.64
C LYS A 2 21.26 -7.01 -1.68
N LEU A 3 20.56 -7.05 -0.55
CA LEU A 3 19.14 -7.41 -0.55
C LEU A 3 18.41 -6.44 -1.50
N GLY A 4 17.56 -6.96 -2.39
CA GLY A 4 16.65 -6.14 -3.20
C GLY A 4 17.11 -5.78 -4.63
N SER A 5 18.13 -6.43 -5.19
CA SER A 5 18.38 -6.31 -6.64
C SER A 5 17.35 -7.10 -7.45
N PRO A 6 16.87 -6.63 -8.62
CA PRO A 6 15.94 -7.38 -9.50
C PRO A 6 16.43 -8.77 -9.90
N THR A 7 17.73 -9.03 -9.77
CA THR A 7 18.36 -10.33 -10.08
C THR A 7 18.57 -11.21 -8.85
N THR A 8 18.09 -10.78 -7.67
CA THR A 8 18.15 -11.59 -6.45
C THR A 8 17.06 -12.63 -6.53
N GLU A 9 17.41 -13.91 -6.61
CA GLU A 9 16.41 -14.97 -6.54
C GLU A 9 15.63 -14.88 -5.24
N LEU A 10 14.31 -15.04 -5.35
CA LEU A 10 13.46 -15.19 -4.18
C LEU A 10 13.88 -16.45 -3.43
N THR A 11 14.41 -16.27 -2.23
CA THR A 11 14.72 -17.37 -1.34
C THR A 11 13.45 -17.86 -0.64
N VAL A 12 13.57 -18.96 0.10
CA VAL A 12 12.47 -19.45 0.95
C VAL A 12 11.98 -18.34 1.90
N PRO A 13 10.68 -18.01 1.91
CA PRO A 13 10.13 -17.03 2.85
C PRO A 13 10.39 -17.44 4.30
N LYS A 14 10.66 -16.48 5.17
CA LYS A 14 10.78 -16.74 6.62
C LYS A 14 9.45 -17.16 7.25
N GLY A 15 8.33 -16.94 6.55
CA GLY A 15 6.99 -17.36 6.90
C GLY A 15 5.99 -16.85 5.87
N SER A 16 4.80 -17.44 5.87
CA SER A 16 3.65 -16.96 5.11
C SER A 16 2.39 -17.07 5.97
N THR A 17 1.49 -16.11 5.80
CA THR A 17 0.17 -16.11 6.42
C THR A 17 -0.87 -15.96 5.31
N ASN A 18 -1.99 -16.65 5.45
CA ASN A 18 -3.08 -16.55 4.49
C ASN A 18 -3.96 -15.36 4.88
N GLU A 19 -4.12 -14.42 3.95
CA GLU A 19 -5.09 -13.35 4.06
C GLU A 19 -6.38 -13.69 3.31
N PRO A 20 -7.55 -13.24 3.79
CA PRO A 20 -8.77 -13.28 3.00
C PRO A 20 -8.59 -12.57 1.66
N GLY A 21 -9.09 -13.18 0.57
CA GLY A 21 -9.10 -12.58 -0.76
C GLY A 21 -10.22 -11.56 -0.97
N ASP A 22 -10.46 -10.70 0.02
CA ASP A 22 -11.56 -9.73 0.04
C ASP A 22 -11.17 -8.34 -0.48
N GLY A 23 -9.93 -8.19 -0.97
CA GLY A 23 -9.40 -6.92 -1.44
C GLY A 23 -8.74 -6.05 -0.38
N ASN A 24 -8.72 -6.48 0.89
CA ASN A 24 -7.98 -5.78 1.94
C ASN A 24 -6.57 -6.34 2.18
N CYS A 25 -6.11 -7.29 1.36
CA CYS A 25 -4.87 -8.04 1.60
C CYS A 25 -3.65 -7.17 1.89
N LEU A 26 -3.41 -6.08 1.13
CA LEU A 26 -2.30 -5.16 1.38
C LEU A 26 -2.45 -4.49 2.76
N PHE A 27 -3.63 -3.98 3.09
CA PHE A 27 -3.89 -3.29 4.35
C PHE A 27 -3.85 -4.25 5.55
N ASN A 28 -4.31 -5.49 5.38
CA ASN A 28 -4.18 -6.54 6.39
C ASN A 28 -2.71 -6.90 6.62
N ALA A 29 -1.93 -7.09 5.55
CA ALA A 29 -0.50 -7.37 5.63
C ALA A 29 0.25 -6.25 6.35
N LEU A 30 -0.04 -4.99 6.01
CA LEU A 30 0.53 -3.83 6.69
C LEU A 30 0.08 -3.75 8.16
N SER A 31 -1.19 -4.01 8.44
CA SER A 31 -1.72 -4.07 9.81
C SER A 31 -0.96 -5.08 10.63
N HIS A 32 -0.83 -6.31 10.13
CA HIS A 32 -0.13 -7.37 10.82
C HIS A 32 1.37 -7.07 10.96
N ALA A 33 2.02 -6.50 9.94
CA ALA A 33 3.44 -6.14 10.01
C ALA A 33 3.73 -5.06 11.07
N ILE A 34 2.81 -4.13 11.29
CA ILE A 34 3.00 -3.00 12.21
C ILE A 34 2.53 -3.33 13.63
N THR A 35 1.40 -4.02 13.77
CA THR A 35 0.71 -4.22 15.06
C THR A 35 0.63 -5.68 15.51
N GLY A 36 0.93 -6.64 14.63
CA GLY A 36 0.68 -8.07 14.87
C GLY A 36 -0.80 -8.48 14.78
N SER A 37 -1.67 -7.61 14.24
CA SER A 37 -3.12 -7.85 14.13
C SER A 37 -3.67 -7.36 12.78
N TYR A 38 -4.77 -7.95 12.31
CA TYR A 38 -5.48 -7.53 11.08
C TYR A 38 -6.55 -6.44 11.31
N ILE A 39 -6.78 -6.05 12.56
CA ILE A 39 -7.91 -5.20 12.94
C ILE A 39 -7.75 -3.75 12.44
N GLN A 40 -6.52 -3.27 12.25
CA GLN A 40 -6.23 -1.87 11.92
C GLN A 40 -6.25 -1.57 10.41
N GLN A 41 -6.69 -2.52 9.56
CA GLN A 41 -6.67 -2.34 8.10
C GLN A 41 -7.34 -1.03 7.62
N ASN A 42 -8.50 -0.67 8.17
CA ASN A 42 -9.23 0.55 7.78
C ASN A 42 -8.50 1.82 8.24
N PHE A 43 -7.84 1.74 9.40
CA PHE A 43 -7.04 2.83 9.93
C PHE A 43 -5.82 3.07 9.03
N ILE A 44 -5.14 1.99 8.62
CA ILE A 44 -3.99 2.06 7.71
C ILE A 44 -4.41 2.60 6.35
N ARG A 45 -5.52 2.12 5.78
CA ARG A 45 -6.09 2.66 4.54
C ARG A 45 -6.32 4.16 4.64
N SER A 46 -6.94 4.61 5.73
CA SER A 46 -7.19 6.04 5.96
C SER A 46 -5.91 6.87 6.08
N ALA A 47 -4.89 6.34 6.76
CA ALA A 47 -3.60 7.00 6.91
C ALA A 47 -2.87 7.13 5.56
N ILE A 48 -2.85 6.07 4.76
CA ILE A 48 -2.27 6.06 3.40
C ILE A 48 -2.98 7.10 2.52
N ILE A 49 -4.31 7.09 2.45
CA ILE A 49 -5.08 8.02 1.60
C ILE A 49 -4.83 9.47 2.01
N ARG A 50 -4.79 9.74 3.32
CA ARG A 50 -4.49 11.08 3.83
C ARG A 50 -3.08 11.52 3.45
N HIS A 51 -2.11 10.62 3.51
CA HIS A 51 -0.72 10.91 3.16
C HIS A 51 -0.54 11.09 1.64
N MET A 52 -1.27 10.32 0.83
CA MET A 52 -1.28 10.42 -0.62
C MET A 52 -1.53 11.86 -1.10
N LEU A 53 -2.45 12.57 -0.43
CA LEU A 53 -2.77 13.98 -0.73
C LEU A 53 -1.57 14.92 -0.49
N THR A 54 -0.67 14.58 0.41
CA THR A 54 0.55 15.37 0.68
C THR A 54 1.66 15.09 -0.33
N MET A 55 1.58 13.96 -1.03
CA MET A 55 2.56 13.48 -2.02
C MET A 55 2.13 13.72 -3.47
N GLU A 56 1.07 14.50 -3.71
CA GLU A 56 0.43 14.63 -5.03
C GLU A 56 1.41 14.95 -6.16
N ASN A 57 2.34 15.88 -5.93
CA ASN A 57 3.35 16.26 -6.93
C ASN A 57 4.26 15.10 -7.34
N TRP A 58 4.59 14.22 -6.41
CA TRP A 58 5.46 13.07 -6.67
C TRP A 58 4.68 11.92 -7.30
N LEU A 59 3.45 11.69 -6.87
CA LEU A 59 2.58 10.63 -7.40
C LEU A 59 2.03 10.94 -8.80
N ARG A 60 1.98 12.21 -9.21
CA ARG A 60 1.28 12.65 -10.44
C ARG A 60 1.61 11.84 -11.70
N SER A 61 2.87 11.43 -11.90
CA SER A 61 3.25 10.62 -13.08
C SER A 61 2.73 9.19 -13.04
N TRP A 62 2.45 8.66 -11.84
CA TRP A 62 2.03 7.29 -11.59
C TRP A 62 0.50 7.13 -11.60
N LEU A 63 -0.25 8.24 -11.52
CA LEU A 63 -1.72 8.23 -11.42
C LEU A 63 -2.43 8.30 -12.78
N THR A 64 -1.76 8.07 -13.91
CA THR A 64 -2.43 8.12 -15.23
C THR A 64 -3.55 7.08 -15.29
N PRO A 65 -4.79 7.43 -15.73
CA PRO A 65 -5.21 8.65 -16.45
C PRO A 65 -5.77 9.79 -15.59
N TYR A 66 -5.69 9.71 -14.26
CA TYR A 66 -6.23 10.72 -13.34
C TYR A 66 -5.38 12.00 -13.30
N ASN A 67 -6.04 13.16 -13.16
CA ASN A 67 -5.35 14.45 -13.12
C ASN A 67 -4.92 14.87 -11.72
N SER A 68 -5.43 14.22 -10.68
CA SER A 68 -5.12 14.50 -9.28
C SER A 68 -5.25 13.24 -8.41
N VAL A 69 -4.66 13.29 -7.22
CA VAL A 69 -4.85 12.25 -6.19
C VAL A 69 -6.32 12.11 -5.81
N LYS A 70 -7.09 13.21 -5.77
CA LYS A 70 -8.52 13.17 -5.44
C LYS A 70 -9.33 12.45 -6.52
N GLU A 71 -9.02 12.70 -7.80
CA GLU A 71 -9.65 11.98 -8.90
C GLU A 71 -9.32 10.49 -8.86
N TYR A 72 -8.06 10.14 -8.57
CA TYR A 72 -7.65 8.74 -8.37
C TYR A 72 -8.42 8.06 -7.24
N ILE A 73 -8.46 8.68 -6.05
CA ILE A 73 -9.18 8.13 -4.89
C ILE A 73 -10.66 7.90 -5.22
N ALA A 74 -11.30 8.88 -5.88
CA ALA A 74 -12.70 8.79 -6.25
C ALA A 74 -12.95 7.76 -7.36
N GLY A 75 -12.07 7.67 -8.35
CA GLY A 75 -12.19 6.78 -9.51
C GLY A 75 -11.97 5.31 -9.16
N GLU A 76 -10.91 5.02 -8.39
CA GLU A 76 -10.61 3.67 -7.90
C GLU A 76 -11.46 3.29 -6.68
N GLY A 77 -12.10 4.25 -6.02
CA GLY A 77 -12.77 4.02 -4.74
C GLY A 77 -11.79 3.62 -3.64
N MET A 78 -10.60 4.20 -3.63
CA MET A 78 -9.51 3.79 -2.72
C MET A 78 -9.87 3.99 -1.25
N ASP A 79 -10.79 4.93 -0.96
CA ASP A 79 -11.36 5.18 0.37
C ASP A 79 -12.41 4.15 0.81
N LYS A 80 -12.82 3.24 -0.08
CA LYS A 80 -13.79 2.19 0.22
C LYS A 80 -13.09 0.94 0.74
N ASN A 81 -13.73 0.32 1.75
CA ASN A 81 -13.33 -0.99 2.22
C ASN A 81 -13.45 -2.00 1.07
N TYR A 82 -12.59 -3.04 1.07
CA TYR A 82 -12.52 -4.08 0.03
C TYR A 82 -11.97 -3.65 -1.34
N THR A 83 -11.56 -2.38 -1.51
CA THR A 83 -10.87 -1.93 -2.73
C THR A 83 -9.43 -2.41 -2.73
N TRP A 84 -9.01 -3.06 -3.82
CA TRP A 84 -7.66 -3.58 -3.99
C TRP A 84 -6.67 -2.43 -4.05
N ALA A 85 -5.56 -2.61 -3.34
CA ALA A 85 -4.45 -1.67 -3.35
C ALA A 85 -3.23 -2.29 -4.02
N GLY A 86 -2.33 -1.44 -4.52
CA GLY A 86 -1.14 -1.85 -5.24
C GLY A 86 0.02 -0.90 -5.02
N ASP A 87 0.75 -0.62 -6.10
CA ASP A 87 2.02 0.11 -6.03
C ASP A 87 1.88 1.52 -5.46
N ILE A 88 0.78 2.23 -5.77
CA ILE A 88 0.54 3.60 -5.29
C ILE A 88 0.42 3.63 -3.77
N GLU A 89 -0.38 2.73 -3.19
CA GLU A 89 -0.53 2.61 -1.74
C GLU A 89 0.76 2.15 -1.07
N MET A 90 1.50 1.22 -1.71
CA MET A 90 2.77 0.73 -1.18
C MET A 90 3.83 1.83 -1.14
N LEU A 91 3.98 2.61 -2.21
CA LEU A 91 4.90 3.74 -2.27
C LEU A 91 4.53 4.84 -1.27
N THR A 92 3.23 5.14 -1.18
CA THR A 92 2.71 6.12 -0.21
C THR A 92 2.97 5.67 1.23
N MET A 93 2.81 4.37 1.52
CA MET A 93 3.06 3.80 2.83
C MET A 93 4.55 3.79 3.20
N ALA A 94 5.41 3.46 2.23
CA ALA A 94 6.87 3.50 2.42
C ALA A 94 7.34 4.91 2.81
N ASP A 95 6.83 5.94 2.12
CA ASP A 95 7.11 7.34 2.46
C ASP A 95 6.53 7.74 3.83
N LEU A 96 5.26 7.40 4.10
CA LEU A 96 4.58 7.71 5.37
C LEU A 96 5.34 7.16 6.58
N LEU A 97 5.84 5.93 6.50
CA LEU A 97 6.58 5.29 7.60
C LEU A 97 8.08 5.55 7.56
N ASN A 98 8.60 6.17 6.49
CA ASN A 98 10.02 6.32 6.21
C ASN A 98 10.78 4.96 6.25
N VAL A 99 10.28 3.99 5.47
CA VAL A 99 10.81 2.62 5.38
C VAL A 99 10.97 2.18 3.92
N TYR A 100 11.65 1.04 3.72
CA TYR A 100 11.68 0.33 2.45
C TYR A 100 10.73 -0.87 2.53
N ILE A 101 9.91 -1.05 1.50
CA ILE A 101 9.01 -2.18 1.32
C ILE A 101 9.50 -2.99 0.12
#